data_AF-A0A920DRA0-F1
#
_entry.id   AF-A0A920DRA0-F1
#
_cell.length_a   1.000
_cell.length_b   1.000
_cell.length_c   1.000
_cell.angle_alpha   90.00
_cell.angle_beta   90.00
_cell.angle_gamma   90.00
#
_symmetry.space_group_name_H-M   'P 1'
#
loop_
_entity.id
_entity.type
_entity.pdbx_description
1 polymer ?
#
loop_
_entity_poly.entity_id
_entity_poly.type
_entity_poly.pdbx_seq_one_letter_code
_entity_poly.pdbx_strand_id
1 'polypeptide(L)' 'MTETLAKVYLEQGHYEKAITAYEILSLKYPQKSSLFANQIKAIKQIKL' A
#
# COMPACT_ATOMS: atom_id res chain seq x y z
N MET A 1 -3.93 0.44 10.87
CA MET A 1 -3.58 0.83 9.48
C MET A 1 -4.85 1.12 8.70
N THR A 2 -4.89 2.22 7.94
CA THR A 2 -6.03 2.64 7.11
C THR A 2 -5.57 2.94 5.68
N GLU A 3 -6.45 2.85 4.70
CA GLU A 3 -6.14 3.11 3.28
C GLU A 3 -5.63 4.55 3.08
N THR A 4 -6.24 5.53 3.77
CA THR A 4 -5.83 6.93 3.74
C THR A 4 -4.40 7.12 4.22
N LEU A 5 -4.00 6.46 5.31
CA LEU A 5 -2.64 6.58 5.85
C LEU A 5 -1.60 5.95 4.89
N ALA A 6 -1.93 4.82 4.26
CA ALA A 6 -1.08 4.22 3.25
C ALA A 6 -0.84 5.17 2.06
N LYS A 7 -1.90 5.89 1.65
CA LYS A 7 -1.82 6.91 0.59
C LYS A 7 -0.98 8.12 1.00
N VAL A 8 -1.13 8.63 2.23
CA VAL A 8 -0.29 9.72 2.75
C VAL A 8 1.20 9.34 2.75
N TYR A 9 1.53 8.10 3.15
CA TYR A 9 2.92 7.62 3.05
C TYR A 9 3.45 7.62 1.61
N LEU A 10 2.62 7.23 0.64
CA LEU A 10 2.99 7.27 -0.77
C LEU A 10 3.25 8.71 -1.25
N GLU A 11 2.33 9.64 -0.94
CA GLU A 11 2.44 11.05 -1.33
C GLU A 11 3.65 11.74 -0.71
N GLN A 12 4.07 11.32 0.48
CA GLN A 12 5.28 11.79 1.15
C GLN A 12 6.57 11.10 0.66
N GLY A 13 6.49 10.17 -0.29
CA GLY A 13 7.64 9.41 -0.80
C GLY A 13 8.14 8.31 0.14
N HIS A 14 7.40 8.02 1.22
CA HIS A 14 7.70 6.93 2.15
C HIS A 14 7.21 5.57 1.61
N TYR A 15 7.77 5.14 0.48
CA TYR A 15 7.31 3.97 -0.27
C TYR A 15 7.29 2.67 0.55
N GLU A 16 8.29 2.42 1.39
CA GLU A 16 8.34 1.20 2.20
C GLU A 16 7.21 1.18 3.25
N LYS A 17 6.94 2.34 3.89
CA LYS A 17 5.83 2.48 4.82
C LYS A 17 4.48 2.30 4.12
N ALA A 18 4.35 2.82 2.89
CA ALA A 18 3.15 2.62 2.09
C ALA A 18 2.93 1.15 1.73
N ILE A 19 3.99 0.42 1.33
CA ILE A 19 3.92 -1.01 1.00
C ILE A 19 3.50 -1.82 2.23
N THR A 20 4.17 -1.64 3.38
CA THR A 20 3.82 -2.34 4.62
C THR A 20 2.39 -2.02 5.05
N ALA A 21 1.94 -0.77 4.86
CA ALA A 21 0.56 -0.40 5.16
C ALA A 21 -0.46 -1.18 4.30
N TYR A 22 -0.20 -1.31 3.00
CA TYR A 22 -1.05 -2.09 2.10
C TYR A 22 -0.98 -3.60 2.37
N GLU A 23 0.16 -4.14 2.81
CA GLU A 23 0.29 -5.54 3.24
C GLU A 23 -0.58 -5.81 4.48
N ILE A 24 -0.51 -4.95 5.49
CA ILE A 24 -1.36 -5.05 6.70
C ILE A 24 -2.84 -4.96 6.32
N LEU A 25 -3.21 -4.05 5.42
CA LEU A 25 -4.59 -3.89 4.96
C LEU A 25 -5.09 -5.11 4.18
N SER A 26 -4.21 -5.78 3.42
CA SER A 26 -4.51 -7.02 2.71
C SER A 26 -4.85 -8.16 3.64
N LEU A 27 -4.13 -8.28 4.76
CA LEU A 27 -4.43 -9.26 5.80
C LEU A 27 -5.72 -8.94 6.55
N LYS A 28 -5.99 -7.64 6.80
CA LYS A 28 -7.18 -7.20 7.52
C LYS A 28 -8.47 -7.28 6.70
N TYR A 29 -8.38 -7.04 5.40
CA TYR A 29 -9.52 -7.02 4.47
C TYR A 29 -9.22 -7.91 3.25
N PRO A 30 -9.25 -9.24 3.41
CA PRO A 30 -8.90 -10.19 2.35
C PRO A 30 -9.76 -10.03 1.09
N GLN A 31 -11.00 -9.56 1.22
CA GLN A 31 -11.90 -9.24 0.09
C GLN A 31 -11.39 -8.09 -0.80
N LYS A 32 -10.52 -7.22 -0.26
CA LYS A 32 -9.86 -6.13 -0.99
C LYS A 32 -8.39 -6.44 -1.31
N SER A 33 -7.89 -7.63 -1.00
CA SER A 33 -6.47 -7.99 -1.16
C SER A 33 -5.94 -7.72 -2.57
N SER A 34 -6.71 -8.02 -3.61
CA SER A 34 -6.32 -7.74 -5.01
C SER A 34 -6.12 -6.25 -5.28
N LEU A 35 -6.95 -5.38 -4.68
CA LEU A 35 -6.80 -3.93 -4.80
C LEU A 35 -5.49 -3.47 -4.18
N PHE A 36 -5.20 -3.90 -2.95
CA PHE A 36 -3.98 -3.52 -2.26
C PHE A 36 -2.72 -4.11 -2.91
N ALA A 37 -2.79 -5.34 -3.43
CA ALA A 37 -1.71 -5.94 -4.21
C ALA A 37 -1.37 -5.11 -5.46
N ASN A 38 -2.38 -4.55 -6.14
CA ASN A 38 -2.17 -3.65 -7.27
C ASN A 38 -1.50 -2.33 -6.84
N GLN A 39 -1.90 -1.75 -5.71
CA GLN A 39 -1.24 -0.55 -5.16
C GLN A 39 0.23 -0.82 -4.83
N ILE A 40 0.54 -1.96 -4.20
CA ILE A 40 1.93 -2.35 -3.91
C ILE A 40 2.75 -2.49 -5.20
N LYS A 41 2.19 -3.10 -6.25
CA LYS A 41 2.86 -3.21 -7.55
C LYS A 41 3.15 -1.84 -8.16
N ALA A 42 2.19 -0.93 -8.14
CA ALA A 42 2.36 0.43 -8.64
C ALA A 42 3.48 1.18 -7.89
N ILE A 43 3.51 1.07 -6.55
CA ILE A 43 4.56 1.69 -5.74
C ILE A 43 5.94 1.10 -6.06
N LYS A 44 6.03 -0.22 -6.23
CA LYS A 44 7.29 -0.89 -6.61
C LYS A 44 7.79 -0.45 -7.99
N GLN A 45 6.88 -0.14 -8.93
CA GLN A 45 7.25 0.42 -10.24
C GLN A 45 7.76 1.86 -10.16
N ILE A 46 7.29 2.67 -9.20
CA ILE A 46 7.78 4.04 -9.00
C ILE A 46 9.16 4.06 -8.32
N LYS A 47 9.44 3.09 -7.44
CA LYS A 47 10.74 2.98 -6.74
C LYS A 47 11.88 2.53 -7.67
N LEU A 48 11.54 1.85 -8.78
CA LEU A 48 12.47 1.32 -9.79
C LEU A 48 12.86 2.40 -10.80
#